data_AF-A0A2S8PHD9-F1
#
_entry.id   AF-A0A2S8PHD9-F1
#
_cell.length_a   1.000
_cell.length_b   1.000
_cell.length_c   1.000
_cell.angle_alpha   90.00
_cell.angle_beta   90.00
_cell.angle_gamma   90.00
#
_symmetry.space_group_name_H-M   'P 1'
#
loop_
_entity.id
_entity.type
_entity.pdbx_description
1 polymer ?
#
loop_
_entity_poly.entity_id
_entity_poly.type
_entity_poly.pdbx_seq_one_letter_code
_entity_poly.pdbx_strand_id
1 'polypeptide(L)'
;MLTMTQLKDRSLLGLKDLGRDEIESIMNRAAYWEAQHEKLVPVLASKFVANMFFENSTRTRFSFEMAEKRLGAQVLNFTAAASSVEKGESIYDTVRTLESMGIDAGV
;
A
#
# COMPACT_ATOMS: atom_id res chain seq x y z
N MET A 1 11.35 -11.00 24.25
CA MET A 1 10.65 -11.49 23.05
C MET A 1 9.47 -10.55 22.83
N LEU A 2 9.60 -9.56 21.93
CA LEU A 2 8.52 -8.59 21.67
C LEU A 2 7.45 -9.29 20.84
N THR A 3 6.32 -9.60 21.46
CA THR A 3 5.16 -10.18 20.81
C THR A 3 4.63 -9.14 19.82
N MET A 4 4.77 -9.39 18.52
CA MET A 4 4.19 -8.52 17.51
C MET A 4 2.67 -8.68 17.54
N THR A 5 1.96 -7.64 17.96
CA THR A 5 0.50 -7.58 17.86
C THR A 5 0.11 -7.71 16.38
N GLN A 6 -0.76 -8.67 16.08
CA GLN A 6 -1.34 -8.85 14.76
C GLN A 6 -2.16 -7.61 14.42
N LEU A 7 -1.80 -6.93 13.32
CA LEU A 7 -2.61 -5.85 12.79
C LEU A 7 -3.95 -6.43 12.35
N LYS A 8 -5.04 -5.72 12.65
CA LYS A 8 -6.36 -6.08 12.11
C LYS A 8 -6.30 -5.94 10.59
N ASP A 9 -6.89 -6.89 9.85
CA ASP A 9 -7.14 -6.73 8.41
C ASP A 9 -8.16 -5.61 8.20
N ARG A 10 -7.66 -4.37 8.12
CA ARG A 10 -8.42 -3.14 7.94
C ARG A 10 -7.61 -2.13 7.14
N SER A 11 -8.31 -1.20 6.48
CA SER A 11 -7.68 -0.05 5.84
C SER A 11 -7.02 0.88 6.87
N LEU A 12 -5.83 1.39 6.56
CA LEU A 12 -5.11 2.36 7.38
C LEU A 12 -5.41 3.79 6.89
N LEU A 13 -6.52 4.37 7.36
CA LEU A 13 -7.00 5.69 6.90
C LEU A 13 -6.45 6.88 7.70
N GLY A 14 -5.84 6.62 8.85
CA GLY A 14 -5.31 7.64 9.75
C GLY A 14 -5.02 7.08 11.14
N LEU A 15 -4.46 7.91 12.01
CA LEU A 15 -3.96 7.48 13.33
C LEU A 15 -5.03 7.41 14.43
N LYS A 16 -6.22 7.97 14.21
CA LYS A 16 -7.27 8.14 15.23
C LYS A 16 -7.66 6.84 15.91
N ASP A 17 -7.71 5.75 15.15
CA ASP A 17 -8.18 4.44 15.61
C ASP A 17 -7.03 3.45 15.80
N LEU A 18 -5.77 3.92 15.85
CA LEU A 18 -4.62 3.09 16.21
C LEU A 18 -4.29 3.21 17.69
N GLY A 19 -4.29 2.07 18.37
CA GLY A 19 -3.73 1.98 19.71
C GLY A 19 -2.22 2.15 19.70
N ARG A 20 -1.64 2.50 20.86
CA ARG A 20 -0.19 2.58 21.06
C ARG A 20 0.52 1.31 20.57
N ASP A 21 0.03 0.14 20.97
CA ASP A 21 0.67 -1.13 20.64
C ASP A 21 0.66 -1.43 19.13
N GLU A 22 -0.36 -0.97 18.40
CA GLU A 22 -0.41 -1.11 16.94
C GLU A 22 0.63 -0.19 16.29
N ILE A 23 0.75 1.06 16.75
CA ILE A 23 1.78 2.00 16.29
C ILE A 23 3.17 1.43 16.55
N GLU A 24 3.42 0.94 17.77
CA GLU A 24 4.69 0.31 18.13
C GLU A 24 4.97 -0.93 17.26
N SER A 25 3.95 -1.74 16.94
CA SER A 25 4.08 -2.89 16.04
C SER A 25 4.48 -2.46 14.62
N ILE A 26 3.88 -1.38 14.08
CA ILE A 26 4.24 -0.81 12.78
C ILE A 26 5.69 -0.32 12.79
N MET A 27 6.08 0.43 13.82
CA MET A 27 7.45 0.96 13.95
C MET A 27 8.49 -0.16 14.08
N ASN A 28 8.20 -1.20 14.86
CA ASN A 28 9.07 -2.37 14.98
C ASN A 28 9.20 -3.12 13.66
N ARG A 29 8.12 -3.21 12.87
CA ARG A 29 8.15 -3.82 11.53
C ARG A 29 9.00 -2.98 10.55
N ALA A 30 8.90 -1.66 10.61
CA ALA A 30 9.72 -0.76 9.81
C ALA A 30 11.22 -0.93 10.14
N ALA A 31 11.58 -0.92 11.43
CA ALA A 31 12.96 -1.14 11.88
C ALA A 31 13.50 -2.53 11.47
N TYR A 32 12.65 -3.57 11.53
CA TYR A 32 13.00 -4.90 11.05
C TYR A 32 13.38 -4.90 9.55
N TRP A 33 12.58 -4.26 8.71
CA TRP A 33 12.84 -4.17 7.26
C TRP A 33 14.05 -3.29 6.92
N GLU A 34 14.26 -2.22 7.68
CA GLU A 34 15.44 -1.36 7.53
C GLU A 34 16.74 -2.14 7.79
N ALA A 35 16.75 -2.96 8.85
CA ALA A 35 17.89 -3.77 9.26
C ALA A 35 18.19 -4.97 8.34
N GLN A 36 17.28 -5.34 7.44
CA GLN A 36 17.53 -6.46 6.51
C GLN A 36 18.70 -6.16 5.58
N HIS A 37 19.61 -7.13 5.44
CA HIS A 37 20.71 -7.05 4.49
C HIS A 37 20.22 -7.24 3.05
N GLU A 38 19.36 -8.24 2.85
CA GLU A 38 18.66 -8.46 1.58
C GLU A 38 17.53 -7.44 1.43
N LYS A 39 17.54 -6.69 0.32
CA LYS A 39 16.55 -5.64 0.05
C LYS A 39 15.37 -6.11 -0.77
N LEU A 40 15.46 -7.28 -1.42
CA LEU A 40 14.40 -7.87 -2.23
C LEU A 40 13.96 -9.19 -1.58
N VAL A 41 12.86 -9.15 -0.85
CA VAL A 41 12.34 -10.29 -0.09
C VAL A 41 10.89 -10.52 -0.50
N PRO A 42 10.59 -11.50 -1.37
CA PRO A 42 9.32 -11.58 -2.11
C PRO A 42 8.15 -12.16 -1.29
N VAL A 43 7.94 -11.64 -0.07
CA VAL A 43 6.84 -12.08 0.83
C VAL A 43 5.44 -11.74 0.31
N LEU A 44 5.33 -10.82 -0.67
CA LEU A 44 4.08 -10.42 -1.32
C LEU A 44 4.04 -10.81 -2.81
N ALA A 45 4.82 -11.81 -3.25
CA ALA A 45 4.98 -12.21 -4.66
C ALA A 45 3.67 -12.41 -5.45
N SER A 46 2.63 -12.87 -4.78
CA SER A 46 1.32 -13.17 -5.37
C SER A 46 0.28 -12.06 -5.16
N LYS A 47 0.70 -10.86 -4.75
CA LYS A 47 -0.18 -9.76 -4.39
C LYS A 47 -0.12 -8.64 -5.41
N PHE A 48 -1.29 -8.12 -5.81
CA PHE A 48 -1.43 -6.98 -6.69
C PHE A 48 -1.78 -5.73 -5.88
N VAL A 49 -0.97 -4.68 -6.00
CA VAL A 49 -1.19 -3.39 -5.30
C VAL A 49 -1.38 -2.29 -6.33
N ALA A 50 -2.46 -1.52 -6.19
CA ALA A 50 -2.74 -0.36 -7.03
C ALA A 50 -2.36 0.95 -6.32
N ASN A 51 -1.46 1.72 -6.91
CA ASN A 51 -1.11 3.07 -6.46
C ASN A 51 -2.01 4.09 -7.17
N MET A 52 -2.98 4.66 -6.44
CA MET A 52 -4.06 5.49 -6.98
C MET A 52 -3.92 6.96 -6.52
N PHE A 53 -2.85 7.61 -6.98
CA PHE A 53 -2.59 9.01 -6.64
C PHE A 53 -3.39 9.96 -7.55
N PHE A 54 -4.46 10.56 -7.02
CA PHE A 54 -5.27 11.57 -7.71
C PHE A 54 -4.66 12.98 -7.64
N GLU A 55 -3.70 13.19 -6.73
CA GLU A 55 -2.90 14.40 -6.62
C GLU A 55 -1.41 14.07 -6.79
N ASN A 56 -0.65 14.99 -7.39
CA ASN A 56 0.77 14.79 -7.65
C ASN A 56 1.56 14.68 -6.33
N SER A 57 2.14 13.51 -6.07
CA SER A 57 3.01 13.28 -4.90
C SER A 57 4.19 12.35 -5.20
N THR A 58 5.34 12.95 -5.55
CA THR A 58 6.55 12.20 -5.92
C THR A 58 7.04 11.29 -4.80
N ARG A 59 7.22 11.84 -3.59
CA ARG A 59 7.84 11.10 -2.48
C ARG A 59 6.97 9.93 -2.04
N THR A 60 5.68 10.17 -1.82
CA THR A 60 4.76 9.13 -1.34
C THR A 60 4.61 8.02 -2.37
N ARG A 61 4.33 8.36 -3.64
CA ARG A 61 4.17 7.37 -4.72
C ARG A 61 5.39 6.48 -4.87
N PHE A 62 6.57 7.07 -5.01
CA PHE A 62 7.79 6.28 -5.21
C PHE A 62 8.20 5.50 -3.96
N SER A 63 7.87 5.96 -2.74
CA SER A 63 8.13 5.18 -1.53
C SER A 63 7.28 3.92 -1.44
N PHE A 64 5.99 3.99 -1.81
CA PHE A 64 5.11 2.83 -1.86
C PHE A 64 5.52 1.86 -2.96
N GLU A 65 5.72 2.36 -4.18
CA GLU A 65 6.18 1.53 -5.30
C GLU A 65 7.51 0.81 -4.99
N MET A 66 8.44 1.49 -4.32
CA MET A 66 9.71 0.87 -3.89
C MET A 66 9.48 -0.19 -2.81
N ALA A 67 8.64 0.07 -1.81
CA ALA A 67 8.34 -0.89 -0.75
C ALA A 67 7.66 -2.15 -1.31
N GLU A 68 6.67 -1.99 -2.19
CA GLU A 68 5.97 -3.06 -2.89
C GLU A 68 6.93 -3.93 -3.69
N LYS A 69 7.77 -3.31 -4.53
CA LYS A 69 8.78 -4.01 -5.34
C LYS A 69 9.80 -4.75 -4.48
N ARG A 70 10.24 -4.14 -3.37
CA ARG A 70 11.13 -4.81 -2.40
C ARG A 70 10.49 -6.03 -1.76
N LEU A 71 9.18 -6.00 -1.55
CA LEU A 71 8.42 -7.12 -1.01
C LEU A 71 7.91 -8.10 -2.09
N GLY A 72 8.23 -7.85 -3.36
CA GLY A 72 7.87 -8.70 -4.50
C GLY A 72 6.44 -8.54 -5.04
N ALA A 73 5.68 -7.55 -4.58
CA ALA A 73 4.31 -7.32 -5.06
C ALA A 73 4.27 -6.87 -6.53
N GLN A 74 3.18 -7.22 -7.22
CA GLN A 74 2.86 -6.71 -8.55
C GLN A 74 2.23 -5.32 -8.42
N VAL A 75 2.84 -4.32 -9.06
CA VAL A 75 2.43 -2.91 -8.89
C VAL A 75 1.67 -2.41 -10.11
N LEU A 76 0.48 -1.85 -9.87
CA LEU A 76 -0.33 -1.16 -10.85
C LEU A 76 -0.32 0.34 -10.53
N ASN A 77 0.36 1.12 -11.35
CA ASN A 77 0.39 2.58 -11.19
C ASN A 77 -0.77 3.21 -11.98
N PHE A 78 -1.78 3.68 -11.27
CA PHE A 78 -2.91 4.40 -11.86
C PHE A 78 -2.57 5.89 -12.01
N THR A 79 -2.95 6.48 -13.15
CA THR A 79 -2.80 7.92 -13.40
C THR A 79 -4.15 8.51 -13.79
N ALA A 80 -4.67 9.42 -12.95
CA ALA A 80 -5.97 10.03 -13.16
C ALA A 80 -6.08 10.69 -14.56
N ALA A 81 -5.03 11.42 -14.97
CA ALA A 81 -4.94 12.11 -16.26
C ALA A 81 -5.00 11.20 -17.51
N ALA A 82 -4.81 9.89 -17.36
CA ALA A 82 -4.91 8.91 -18.45
C ALA A 82 -6.09 7.95 -18.28
N SER A 83 -7.00 8.24 -17.34
CA SER A 83 -8.09 7.35 -16.94
C SER A 83 -9.48 7.91 -17.30
N SER A 84 -10.52 7.10 -17.06
CA SER A 84 -11.91 7.52 -17.24
C SER A 84 -12.37 8.55 -16.21
N VAL A 85 -11.57 8.88 -15.19
CA VAL A 85 -11.81 10.01 -14.28
C VAL A 85 -11.90 11.33 -15.06
N GLU A 86 -11.09 11.50 -16.11
CA GLU A 86 -11.16 12.66 -17.02
C GLU A 86 -12.50 12.76 -17.77
N LYS A 87 -13.22 11.62 -17.88
CA LYS A 87 -14.54 11.54 -18.51
C LYS A 87 -15.68 11.66 -17.49
N GLY A 88 -15.37 11.98 -16.23
CA GLY A 88 -16.34 12.12 -15.15
C GLY A 88 -16.66 10.82 -14.40
N GLU A 89 -15.86 9.77 -14.55
CA GLU A 89 -15.97 8.58 -13.69
C GLU A 89 -15.69 8.96 -12.24
N SER A 90 -16.50 8.46 -11.31
CA SER A 90 -16.30 8.73 -9.89
C SER A 90 -15.08 7.95 -9.37
N ILE A 91 -14.41 8.50 -8.34
CA ILE A 91 -13.32 7.78 -7.64
C ILE A 91 -13.83 6.43 -7.12
N TYR A 92 -15.08 6.38 -6.66
CA TYR A 92 -15.72 5.15 -6.20
C TYR A 92 -15.78 4.09 -7.31
N ASP A 93 -16.27 4.44 -8.49
CA ASP A 93 -16.38 3.51 -9.63
C ASP A 93 -15.00 3.08 -10.13
N THR A 94 -14.02 3.99 -10.09
CA THR A 94 -12.61 3.68 -10.40
C THR A 94 -12.06 2.60 -9.47
N VAL A 95 -12.25 2.77 -8.15
CA VAL A 95 -11.79 1.79 -7.14
C VAL A 95 -12.52 0.46 -7.33
N ARG A 96 -13.84 0.47 -7.52
CA ARG A 96 -14.64 -0.75 -7.78
C ARG A 96 -14.18 -1.49 -9.04
N THR A 97 -13.79 -0.76 -10.07
CA THR A 97 -13.23 -1.33 -11.29
C THR A 97 -11.92 -2.05 -11.00
N LEU A 98 -10.99 -1.42 -10.27
CA LEU A 98 -9.72 -2.05 -9.90
C LEU A 98 -9.91 -3.25 -8.97
N GLU A 99 -10.81 -3.16 -7.99
CA GLU A 99 -11.21 -4.30 -7.15
C GLU A 99 -11.68 -5.48 -7.99
N SER A 100 -12.53 -5.23 -9.01
CA SER A 100 -13.03 -6.28 -9.91
C SER A 100 -11.95 -6.92 -10.78
N MET A 101 -10.85 -6.21 -11.02
CA MET A 101 -9.66 -6.74 -11.72
C MET A 101 -8.77 -7.59 -10.81
N GLY A 102 -9.06 -7.65 -9.52
CA GLY A 102 -8.39 -8.53 -8.56
C GLY A 102 -7.20 -7.91 -7.83
N ILE A 103 -7.20 -6.60 -7.59
CA ILE A 103 -6.20 -6.00 -6.68
C ILE A 103 -6.40 -6.52 -5.25
N ASP A 104 -5.30 -6.76 -4.54
CA ASP A 104 -5.31 -7.15 -3.12
C ASP A 104 -5.29 -5.93 -2.19
N ALA A 105 -4.70 -4.81 -2.63
CA ALA A 105 -4.62 -3.57 -1.87
C ALA A 105 -4.56 -2.33 -2.77
N GLY A 106 -5.00 -1.20 -2.23
CA GLY A 106 -4.90 0.12 -2.86
C GLY A 106 -4.19 1.12 -1.94
N VAL A 107 -3.39 2.01 -2.54
CA VAL A 107 -2.72 3.14 -1.90
C VAL A 107 -3.32 4.45 -2.41
#